data_AF-A0A3D0R6J1-F1
#
_entry.id   AF-A0A3D0R6J1-F1
#
_cell.length_a   1.000
_cell.length_b   1.000
_cell.length_c   1.000
_cell.angle_alpha   90.00
_cell.angle_beta   90.00
_cell.angle_gamma   90.00
#
_symmetry.space_group_name_H-M   'P 1'
#
loop_
_entity.id
_entity.type
_entity.pdbx_description
1 polymer ?
#
loop_
_entity_poly.entity_id
_entity_poly.type
_entity_poly.pdbx_seq_one_letter_code
_entity_poly.pdbx_strand_id
1 'polypeptide(L)' 'ALAGGRAGYLRADNRGGPAGLYLAGGSAHPGGGLAHAGMSGALVAGLIVNGDDWRGSA' A
#
# COMPACT_ATOMS: atom_id res chain seq x y z
N ALA A 1 8.17 4.32 14.29
CA ALA A 1 8.54 3.22 13.37
C ALA A 1 8.54 1.91 14.15
N LEU A 2 7.77 0.89 13.73
CA LEU A 2 7.63 -0.39 14.47
C LEU A 2 8.17 -1.61 13.71
N ALA A 3 8.97 -1.42 12.66
CA ALA A 3 9.66 -2.53 12.01
C ALA A 3 11.13 -2.49 12.44
N GLY A 4 11.53 -3.39 13.35
CA GLY A 4 12.93 -3.60 13.71
C GLY A 4 13.75 -4.20 12.55
N GLY A 5 14.82 -4.94 12.83
CA GLY A 5 15.73 -5.51 11.80
C GLY A 5 15.09 -6.43 10.73
N ARG A 6 13.78 -6.68 10.78
CA ARG A 6 13.01 -7.43 9.77
C ARG A 6 12.25 -6.55 8.77
N ALA A 7 12.34 -5.22 8.86
CA ALA A 7 11.62 -4.29 7.99
C ALA A 7 11.83 -4.58 6.48
N GLY A 8 13.03 -5.01 6.10
CA GLY A 8 13.38 -5.31 4.70
C GLY A 8 12.66 -6.53 4.10
N TYR A 9 12.00 -7.35 4.90
CA TYR A 9 11.22 -8.51 4.41
C TYR A 9 9.73 -8.20 4.23
N LEU A 10 9.28 -7.02 4.67
CA LEU A 10 7.90 -6.60 4.49
C LEU A 10 7.67 -6.12 3.05
N ARG A 11 6.44 -6.29 2.56
CA ARG A 11 6.04 -5.64 1.31
C ARG A 11 6.08 -4.14 1.49
N ALA A 12 6.40 -3.42 0.42
CA ALA A 12 6.27 -1.97 0.41
C ALA A 12 4.82 -1.59 0.72
N ASP A 13 4.64 -0.55 1.51
CA ASP A 13 3.32 0.03 1.77
C ASP A 13 2.75 0.63 0.47
N ASN A 14 1.44 0.78 0.39
CA ASN A 14 0.76 1.37 -0.75
C ASN A 14 1.06 2.87 -0.86
N ARG A 15 1.42 3.53 0.25
CA ARG A 15 2.00 4.88 0.29
C ARG A 15 3.53 4.77 0.30
N GLY A 16 4.16 5.32 -0.73
CA GLY A 16 5.61 5.44 -0.82
C GLY A 16 6.17 6.50 0.12
N GLY A 17 7.49 6.51 0.30
CA GLY A 17 8.18 7.53 1.11
C GLY A 17 7.97 8.97 0.58
N PRO A 18 8.20 9.23 -0.73
CA PRO A 18 7.87 10.52 -1.33
C PRO A 18 6.37 10.79 -1.31
N ALA A 19 5.98 12.03 -1.01
CA ALA A 19 4.59 12.47 -1.06
C ALA A 19 4.01 12.28 -2.47
N GLY A 20 2.81 11.70 -2.55
CA GLY A 20 2.13 11.42 -3.81
C GLY A 20 2.68 10.22 -4.60
N LEU A 21 3.68 9.49 -4.08
CA LEU A 21 4.09 8.21 -4.65
C LEU A 21 3.22 7.10 -4.08
N TYR A 22 2.60 6.32 -4.96
CA TYR A 22 1.78 5.16 -4.58
C TYR A 22 2.24 3.90 -5.30
N LEU A 23 2.15 2.76 -4.62
CA LEU A 23 2.56 1.45 -5.13
C LEU A 23 1.36 0.50 -5.13
N ALA A 24 1.12 -0.15 -6.26
CA ALA A 24 0.05 -1.14 -6.41
C ALA A 24 0.55 -2.44 -7.04
N GLY A 25 -0.15 -3.52 -6.72
CA GLY A 25 0.06 -4.81 -7.37
C GLY A 25 0.95 -5.75 -6.57
N GLY A 26 1.47 -6.76 -7.27
CA GLY A 26 2.08 -7.92 -6.63
C GLY A 26 3.37 -7.67 -5.87
N SER A 27 3.97 -6.47 -6.00
CA SER A 27 5.17 -5.97 -5.29
C SER A 27 4.86 -5.24 -3.97
N ALA A 28 3.62 -4.73 -3.83
CA ALA A 28 3.15 -3.92 -2.71
C ALA A 28 2.33 -4.75 -1.71
N HIS A 29 1.97 -4.14 -0.58
CA HIS A 29 0.92 -4.67 0.29
C HIS A 29 -0.40 -4.78 -0.49
N PRO A 30 -1.27 -5.77 -0.21
CA PRO A 30 -1.10 -6.90 0.70
C PRO A 30 -0.20 -8.05 0.18
N GLY A 31 0.11 -8.12 -1.11
CA GLY A 31 1.03 -9.13 -1.64
C GLY A 31 0.73 -9.58 -3.08
N GLY A 32 1.24 -10.76 -3.45
CA GLY A 32 1.14 -11.30 -4.80
C GLY A 32 -0.19 -11.98 -5.13
N GLY A 33 -0.46 -12.18 -6.42
CA GLY A 33 -1.67 -12.81 -6.94
C GLY A 33 -2.74 -11.81 -7.38
N LEU A 34 -3.68 -12.26 -8.23
CA LEU A 34 -4.67 -11.39 -8.87
C LEU A 34 -5.59 -10.69 -7.88
N ALA A 35 -6.05 -11.40 -6.85
CA ALA A 35 -6.91 -10.82 -5.81
C ALA A 35 -6.19 -9.69 -5.04
N HIS A 36 -4.94 -9.93 -4.64
CA HIS A 36 -4.14 -8.92 -3.92
C HIS A 36 -3.76 -7.74 -4.81
N ALA A 37 -3.55 -7.95 -6.11
CA ALA A 37 -3.35 -6.85 -7.05
C ALA A 37 -4.60 -5.95 -7.14
N GLY A 38 -5.79 -6.54 -7.22
CA GLY A 38 -7.06 -5.80 -7.18
C GLY A 38 -7.26 -5.02 -5.87
N MET A 39 -7.02 -5.67 -4.73
CA MET A 39 -7.11 -5.00 -3.41
C MET A 39 -6.11 -3.84 -3.29
N SER A 40 -4.86 -4.05 -3.69
CA SER A 40 -3.83 -3.01 -3.67
C SER A 40 -4.21 -1.81 -4.56
N GLY A 41 -4.80 -2.07 -5.73
CA GLY A 41 -5.36 -1.03 -6.59
C GLY A 41 -6.50 -0.24 -5.94
N ALA A 42 -7.43 -0.93 -5.26
CA ALA A 42 -8.52 -0.28 -4.54
C ALA A 42 -8.01 0.61 -3.39
N LEU A 43 -6.99 0.15 -2.66
CA LEU A 43 -6.35 0.93 -1.60
C LEU A 43 -5.67 2.19 -2.14
N VAL A 44 -4.89 2.07 -3.22
CA VAL A 44 -4.25 3.22 -3.87
C VAL A 44 -5.29 4.22 -4.40
N ALA A 45 -6.38 3.74 -4.99
CA ALA A 45 -7.47 4.61 -5.41
C ALA A 45 -8.08 5.37 -4.22
N GLY A 46 -8.30 4.70 -3.08
CA GLY A 46 -8.78 5.33 -1.86
C GLY A 46 -7.84 6.42 -1.33
N LEU A 47 -6.53 6.18 -1.33
CA LEU A 47 -5.51 7.17 -0.94
C LEU A 47 -5.47 8.38 -1.88
N ILE A 48 -5.57 8.16 -3.20
CA ILE A 48 -5.57 9.25 -4.19
C ILE A 48 -6.81 10.14 -4.03
N VAL A 49 -7.99 9.53 -3.82
CA VAL A 49 -9.26 10.27 -3.76
C VAL A 49 -9.46 10.95 -2.40
N ASN A 50 -9.09 10.28 -1.31
CA ASN A 50 -9.43 10.72 0.05
C ASN A 50 -8.22 11.26 0.84
N GLY A 51 -7.01 11.16 0.28
CA GLY A 51 -5.76 11.61 0.89
C GLY A 51 -5.00 10.53 1.67
N ASP A 52 -3.75 10.84 2.01
CA ASP A 52 -2.78 9.93 2.65
C ASP A 52 -3.18 9.42 4.04
N ASP A 53 -4.11 10.10 4.71
CA ASP A 53 -4.63 9.73 6.03
C ASP A 53 -5.84 8.81 5.98
N TRP A 54 -6.34 8.48 4.78
CA TRP A 54 -7.43 7.54 4.58
C TRP A 54 -7.07 6.13 5.09
N ARG A 55 -8.06 5.42 5.65
CA ARG A 55 -7.87 4.12 6.33
C ARG A 55 -8.82 3.01 5.85
N GLY A 56 -9.57 3.27 4.78
CA GLY A 56 -10.59 2.34 4.27
C GLY A 56 -11.95 3.02 4.09
N SER A 57 -12.79 2.41 3.25
CA SER A 57 -14.22 2.71 3.19
C SER A 57 -14.90 2.11 4.43
N ALA A 58 -15.97 2.77 4.92
CA ALA A 58 -16.79 2.25 6.02
C ALA A 58 -17.51 0.95 5.65
#